data_AF-V2W1S8-F1
#
_entry.id   AF-V2W1S8-F1
#
_cell.length_a   1.000
_cell.length_b   1.000
_cell.length_c   1.000
_cell.angle_alpha   90.00
_cell.angle_beta   90.00
_cell.angle_gamma   90.00
#
_symmetry.space_group_name_H-M   'P 1'
#
loop_
_entity.id
_entity.type
_entity.pdbx_description
1 polymer ?
#
loop_
_entity_poly.entity_id
_entity_poly.type
_entity_poly.pdbx_seq_one_letter_code
_entity_poly.pdbx_strand_id
1 'polypeptide(L)'
;MVKWPMKPFIGIFDETKEMDTGILDKVEDDEVLIQSFIRGEEDSDEVQINTKLSTSQVLAQAHKVKVKPLEELLPAYLSDYTDRFEKKKAERFPPSRPYDHAIDLKLDFKPRDCKIYSLSPKERIEQDKFLDENLRKGYI
;
A
#
# COMPACT_ATOMS: atom_id res chain seq x y z
N MET A 1 -6.89 54.50 -0.22
CA MET A 1 -7.03 53.40 0.76
C MET A 1 -8.34 52.68 0.48
N VAL A 2 -8.28 51.43 0.00
CA VAL A 2 -9.47 50.59 -0.17
C VAL A 2 -9.20 49.29 0.58
N LYS A 3 -9.96 49.05 1.65
CA LYS A 3 -9.89 47.82 2.45
C LYS A 3 -10.93 46.84 1.91
N TRP A 4 -10.49 45.64 1.53
CA TRP A 4 -11.39 44.52 1.26
C TRP A 4 -11.65 43.75 2.56
N PRO A 5 -12.90 43.45 2.95
CA PRO A 5 -13.14 42.57 4.08
C PRO A 5 -12.89 41.12 3.64
N MET A 6 -11.85 40.50 4.21
CA MET A 6 -11.62 39.05 4.10
C MET A 6 -12.75 38.31 4.82
N LYS A 7 -13.42 37.39 4.12
CA LYS A 7 -14.33 36.42 4.74
C LYS A 7 -13.50 35.26 5.29
N PRO A 8 -13.77 34.74 6.50
CA PRO A 8 -13.11 33.53 6.96
C PRO A 8 -13.63 32.33 6.16
N PHE A 9 -12.70 31.58 5.57
CA PHE A 9 -12.98 30.27 5.00
C PHE A 9 -12.99 29.26 6.15
N ILE A 10 -14.17 28.79 6.55
CA ILE A 10 -14.29 27.58 7.36
C ILE A 10 -14.21 26.41 6.39
N GLY A 11 -13.00 25.87 6.22
CA GLY A 11 -12.78 24.55 5.66
C GLY A 11 -12.71 23.55 6.82
N ILE A 12 -13.57 22.53 6.79
CA ILE A 12 -13.38 21.35 7.64
C ILE A 12 -12.14 20.65 7.09
N PHE A 13 -11.05 20.76 7.85
CA PHE A 13 -9.81 20.03 7.60
C PHE A 13 -10.02 18.65 8.23
N ASP A 14 -10.38 17.65 7.42
CA ASP A 14 -10.39 16.27 7.90
C ASP A 14 -8.94 15.78 7.82
N GLU A 15 -8.30 15.82 8.98
CA GLU A 15 -6.90 15.47 9.19
C GLU A 15 -6.87 14.07 9.79
N THR A 16 -6.74 13.04 8.93
CA THR A 16 -6.27 11.73 9.37
C THR A 16 -4.93 11.44 8.74
N LYS A 17 -3.91 11.87 9.48
CA LYS A 17 -2.56 11.34 9.47
C LYS A 17 -2.63 9.80 9.51
N GLU A 18 -2.26 9.17 8.41
CA GLU A 18 -1.88 7.76 8.41
C GLU A 18 -0.61 7.62 9.24
N MET A 19 -0.73 6.91 10.36
CA MET A 19 0.40 6.37 11.09
C MET A 19 0.64 4.99 10.49
N ASP A 20 1.68 4.85 9.67
CA ASP A 20 2.22 3.55 9.30
C ASP A 20 2.76 2.86 10.55
N THR A 21 1.94 2.04 11.19
CA THR A 21 2.42 0.99 12.07
C THR A 21 2.27 -0.33 11.35
N GLY A 22 3.24 -0.62 10.49
CA GLY A 22 3.59 -2.00 10.19
C GLY A 22 4.13 -2.63 11.47
N ILE A 23 3.30 -3.43 12.14
CA ILE A 23 3.65 -4.52 13.06
C ILE A 23 2.37 -5.37 13.17
N LEU A 24 2.31 -6.46 12.41
CA LEU A 24 2.28 -7.84 12.90
C LEU A 24 1.92 -8.78 11.73
N ASP A 25 2.93 -9.26 11.01
CA ASP A 25 2.85 -10.62 10.45
C ASP A 25 3.11 -11.56 11.65
N LYS A 26 2.30 -12.62 11.77
CA LYS A 26 2.19 -13.60 12.87
C LYS A 26 1.27 -13.23 14.05
N VAL A 27 0.00 -13.01 13.79
CA VAL A 27 -1.01 -13.79 14.52
C VAL A 27 -1.54 -14.75 13.47
N GLU A 28 -1.37 -16.05 13.70
CA GLU A 28 -2.18 -17.05 12.99
C GLU A 28 -3.60 -16.51 12.93
N ASP A 29 -4.15 -16.34 11.72
CA ASP A 29 -5.50 -15.80 11.57
C ASP A 29 -6.46 -16.60 12.45
N ASP A 30 -6.82 -16.02 13.60
CA ASP A 30 -7.86 -16.50 14.50
C ASP A 30 -9.22 -16.55 13.75
N GLU A 31 -9.27 -16.02 12.52
CA GLU A 31 -10.39 -16.16 11.60
C GLU A 31 -10.65 -17.61 11.18
N VAL A 32 -9.62 -18.47 11.15
CA VAL A 32 -9.81 -19.91 10.88
C VAL A 32 -10.47 -20.62 12.08
N LEU A 33 -10.29 -20.07 13.30
CA LEU A 33 -10.91 -20.59 14.52
C LEU A 33 -12.44 -20.35 14.52
N ILE A 34 -12.90 -19.25 13.92
CA ILE A 34 -14.33 -18.96 13.80
C ILE A 34 -14.99 -19.93 12.81
N GLN A 35 -14.31 -20.30 11.73
CA GLN A 35 -14.86 -21.19 10.71
C GLN A 35 -14.84 -22.67 11.13
N SER A 36 -13.86 -23.10 11.93
CA SER A 36 -13.85 -24.46 12.52
C SER A 36 -14.93 -24.63 13.58
N PHE A 37 -15.30 -23.57 14.31
CA PHE A 37 -16.43 -23.58 15.25
C PHE A 37 -17.80 -23.82 14.58
N ILE A 38 -17.93 -23.53 13.28
CA ILE A 38 -19.18 -23.71 12.52
C ILE A 38 -19.29 -25.14 11.96
N ARG A 39 -18.17 -25.86 11.85
CA ARG A 39 -18.12 -27.21 11.27
C ARG A 39 -17.64 -28.18 12.34
N GLY A 40 -18.50 -28.42 13.33
CA GLY A 40 -18.21 -29.39 14.38
C GLY A 40 -17.87 -30.76 13.81
N GLU A 41 -16.82 -31.37 14.35
CA GLU A 41 -16.74 -32.81 14.52
C GLU A 41 -17.69 -33.16 15.67
N GLU A 42 -18.57 -34.13 15.44
CA GLU A 42 -19.69 -34.50 16.32
C GLU A 42 -19.19 -34.87 17.71
N ASP A 43 -19.46 -34.03 18.70
CA ASP A 43 -19.97 -34.40 20.02
C ASP A 43 -20.34 -33.13 20.79
N SER A 44 -21.56 -33.10 21.35
CA SER A 44 -22.15 -32.09 22.26
C SER A 44 -22.85 -30.85 21.64
N ASP A 45 -24.18 -30.82 21.83
CA ASP A 45 -25.14 -29.69 21.87
C ASP A 45 -24.95 -28.53 20.88
N GLU A 46 -25.77 -28.52 19.81
CA GLU A 46 -25.94 -27.38 18.89
C GLU A 46 -26.31 -26.08 19.62
N VAL A 47 -25.34 -25.18 19.79
CA VAL A 47 -25.60 -23.81 20.25
C VAL A 47 -25.85 -22.92 19.02
N GLN A 48 -27.11 -22.64 18.73
CA GLN A 48 -27.51 -21.63 17.76
C GLN A 48 -27.16 -20.24 18.30
N ILE A 49 -25.98 -19.71 17.93
CA ILE A 49 -25.55 -18.37 18.33
C ILE A 49 -26.38 -17.34 17.54
N ASN A 50 -27.41 -16.80 18.18
CA ASN A 50 -28.25 -15.70 17.67
C ASN A 50 -27.51 -14.35 17.77
N THR A 51 -26.33 -14.22 17.17
CA THR A 51 -25.61 -12.94 17.12
C THR A 51 -26.17 -12.07 16.00
N LYS A 52 -26.53 -10.83 16.32
CA LYS A 52 -26.97 -9.83 15.33
C LYS A 52 -25.74 -9.31 14.59
N LEU A 53 -25.61 -9.63 13.31
CA LEU A 53 -24.62 -9.00 12.43
C LEU A 53 -24.98 -7.53 12.21
N SER A 54 -23.98 -6.66 12.24
CA SER A 54 -24.16 -5.26 11.85
C SER A 54 -24.42 -5.17 10.34
N THR A 55 -25.18 -4.16 9.92
CA THR A 55 -25.40 -3.85 8.50
C THR A 55 -24.08 -3.76 7.71
N SER A 56 -23.02 -3.22 8.32
CA SER A 56 -21.70 -3.14 7.68
C SER A 56 -21.04 -4.50 7.46
N GLN A 57 -21.17 -5.42 8.41
CA GLN A 57 -20.63 -6.79 8.31
C GLN A 57 -21.36 -7.60 7.23
N VAL A 58 -22.69 -7.47 7.16
CA VAL A 58 -23.50 -8.09 6.11
C VAL A 58 -23.11 -7.55 4.73
N LEU A 59 -22.94 -6.23 4.60
CA LEU A 59 -22.49 -5.60 3.36
C LEU A 59 -21.07 -6.06 2.95
N ALA A 60 -20.14 -6.18 3.90
CA ALA A 60 -18.79 -6.68 3.63
C ALA A 60 -18.79 -8.15 3.18
N GLN A 61 -19.61 -9.00 3.81
CA GLN A 61 -19.79 -10.40 3.41
C GLN A 61 -20.45 -10.55 2.04
N ALA A 62 -21.42 -9.68 1.71
CA ALA A 62 -22.05 -9.64 0.39
C ALA A 62 -21.08 -9.11 -0.68
N HIS A 63 -20.23 -8.16 -0.32
CA HIS A 63 -19.17 -7.61 -1.16
C HIS A 63 -17.89 -8.45 -1.04
N LYS A 64 -18.00 -9.77 -1.25
CA LYS A 64 -16.82 -10.56 -1.62
C LYS A 64 -16.38 -10.12 -3.00
N VAL A 65 -15.35 -9.27 -3.04
CA VAL A 65 -14.72 -8.81 -4.28
C VAL A 65 -14.20 -10.03 -5.02
N LYS A 66 -14.98 -10.50 -6.00
CA LYS A 66 -14.48 -11.44 -6.99
C LYS A 66 -13.39 -10.69 -7.73
N VAL A 67 -12.18 -11.22 -7.71
CA VAL A 67 -11.04 -10.66 -8.43
C VAL A 67 -11.37 -10.80 -9.92
N LYS A 68 -11.95 -9.75 -10.51
CA LYS A 68 -12.20 -9.68 -11.94
C LYS A 68 -10.86 -9.54 -12.65
N PRO A 69 -10.70 -10.14 -13.85
CA PRO A 69 -9.49 -9.92 -14.64
C PRO A 69 -9.34 -8.44 -14.99
N LEU A 70 -8.10 -7.99 -15.14
CA LEU A 70 -7.78 -6.58 -15.38
C LEU A 70 -8.47 -6.03 -16.64
N GLU A 71 -8.63 -6.86 -17.68
CA GLU A 71 -9.31 -6.46 -18.92
C GLU A 71 -10.80 -6.10 -18.72
N GLU A 72 -11.49 -6.67 -17.72
CA GLU A 72 -12.89 -6.36 -17.43
C GLU A 72 -13.05 -5.08 -16.60
N LEU A 73 -12.01 -4.70 -15.87
CA LEU A 73 -12.00 -3.48 -15.05
C LEU A 73 -11.62 -2.25 -15.86
N LEU A 74 -10.83 -2.44 -16.92
CA LEU A 74 -10.36 -1.35 -17.76
C LEU A 74 -11.46 -0.90 -18.75
N PRO A 75 -11.77 0.39 -18.79
CA PRO A 75 -12.56 0.95 -19.88
C PRO A 75 -11.93 0.66 -21.25
N ALA A 76 -12.76 0.47 -22.27
CA ALA A 76 -12.31 0.12 -23.63
C ALA A 76 -11.30 1.11 -24.23
N TYR A 77 -11.30 2.38 -23.83
CA TYR A 77 -10.32 3.37 -24.32
C TYR A 77 -8.92 3.21 -23.69
N LEU A 78 -8.77 2.40 -22.65
CA LEU A 78 -7.52 2.14 -21.93
C LEU A 78 -6.97 0.74 -22.18
N SER A 79 -7.63 -0.08 -23.00
CA SER A 79 -7.18 -1.44 -23.34
C SER A 79 -5.75 -1.44 -23.90
N ASP A 80 -5.38 -0.41 -24.64
CA ASP A 80 -4.06 -0.26 -25.25
C ASP A 80 -2.94 -0.03 -24.21
N TYR A 81 -3.31 0.37 -23.00
CA TYR A 81 -2.39 0.67 -21.89
C TYR A 81 -2.47 -0.36 -20.76
N THR A 82 -3.02 -1.55 -21.03
CA THR A 82 -3.19 -2.61 -20.02
C THR A 82 -1.86 -2.93 -19.31
N ASP A 83 -0.74 -2.85 -20.03
CA ASP A 83 0.61 -3.02 -19.51
C ASP A 83 0.97 -2.05 -18.36
N ARG A 84 0.44 -0.83 -18.37
CA ARG A 84 0.65 0.17 -17.30
C ARG A 84 -0.11 -0.14 -16.02
N PHE A 85 -1.17 -0.93 -16.12
CA PHE A 85 -1.98 -1.35 -14.97
C PHE A 85 -1.53 -2.70 -14.41
N GLU A 86 -0.71 -3.46 -15.14
CA GLU A 86 -0.07 -4.66 -14.62
C GLU A 86 1.00 -4.30 -13.58
N LYS A 87 0.74 -4.61 -12.31
CA LYS A 87 1.65 -4.32 -11.18
C LYS A 87 3.11 -4.73 -11.46
N LYS A 88 3.32 -5.93 -12.01
CA LYS A 88 4.67 -6.45 -12.32
C LYS A 88 5.42 -5.62 -13.37
N LYS A 89 4.72 -5.10 -14.38
CA LYS A 89 5.32 -4.26 -15.43
C LYS A 89 5.51 -2.83 -14.96
N ALA A 90 4.60 -2.33 -14.11
CA ALA A 90 4.68 -1.00 -13.50
C ALA A 90 5.80 -0.87 -12.45
N GLU A 91 6.29 -1.97 -11.89
CA GLU A 91 7.39 -2.00 -10.91
C GLU A 91 8.79 -1.78 -11.51
N ARG A 92 8.91 -1.49 -12.82
CA ARG A 92 10.20 -1.25 -13.49
C ARG A 92 10.30 0.21 -13.95
N PHE A 93 11.50 0.79 -13.92
CA PHE A 93 11.70 2.14 -14.45
C PHE A 93 11.34 2.21 -15.94
N PRO A 94 10.72 3.33 -16.37
CA PRO A 94 10.53 3.59 -17.78
C PRO A 94 11.88 3.78 -18.49
N PRO A 95 11.93 3.63 -19.82
CA PRO A 95 13.14 3.92 -20.57
C PRO A 95 13.55 5.39 -20.42
N SER A 96 14.86 5.65 -20.46
CA SER A 96 15.41 7.00 -20.39
C SER A 96 14.85 7.89 -21.50
N ARG A 97 14.56 9.13 -21.13
CA ARG A 97 13.91 10.14 -21.96
C ARG A 97 14.75 11.43 -21.97
N PRO A 98 14.62 12.26 -23.02
CA PRO A 98 15.38 13.52 -23.11
C PRO A 98 15.01 14.55 -22.04
N TYR A 99 13.92 14.32 -21.31
CA TYR A 99 13.42 15.14 -20.21
C TYR A 99 13.65 14.48 -18.85
N ASP A 100 14.52 13.47 -18.77
CA ASP A 100 15.01 12.97 -17.50
C ASP A 100 15.74 14.10 -16.75
N HIS A 101 15.57 14.13 -15.43
CA HIS A 101 16.18 15.18 -14.61
C HIS A 101 17.71 15.01 -14.56
N ALA A 102 18.43 15.99 -15.10
CA ALA A 102 19.87 16.11 -14.91
C ALA A 102 20.18 16.81 -13.57
N ILE A 103 21.24 16.36 -12.90
CA ILE A 103 21.77 17.02 -11.70
C ILE A 103 22.95 17.91 -12.13
N ASP A 104 22.68 19.20 -12.34
CA ASP A 104 23.70 20.16 -12.72
C ASP A 104 24.54 20.58 -11.50
N LEU A 105 25.82 20.22 -11.51
CA LEU A 105 26.75 20.56 -10.44
C LEU A 105 27.41 21.92 -10.70
N LYS A 106 27.74 22.63 -9.62
CA LYS A 106 28.53 23.88 -9.70
C LYS A 106 29.97 23.54 -10.09
N LEU A 107 30.65 24.46 -10.77
CA LEU A 107 32.03 24.25 -11.24
C LEU A 107 33.02 23.96 -10.10
N ASP A 108 32.81 24.57 -8.94
CA ASP A 108 33.66 24.38 -7.74
C ASP A 108 33.22 23.19 -6.87
N PHE A 109 32.29 22.35 -7.34
CA PHE A 109 31.79 21.23 -6.56
C PHE A 109 32.89 20.20 -6.32
N LYS A 110 33.08 19.84 -5.05
CA LYS A 110 33.95 18.74 -4.64
C LYS A 110 33.08 17.67 -3.99
N PRO A 111 33.09 16.42 -4.50
CA PRO A 111 32.43 15.30 -3.84
C PRO A 111 32.88 15.22 -2.39
N ARG A 112 31.93 14.97 -1.48
CA ARG A 112 32.21 14.78 -0.06
C ARG A 112 31.96 13.33 0.30
N ASP A 113 33.02 12.64 0.71
CA ASP A 113 32.91 11.32 1.30
C ASP A 113 32.45 11.49 2.75
N CYS A 114 31.17 11.24 3.00
CA CYS A 114 30.62 11.23 4.35
C CYS A 114 30.62 9.79 4.91
N LYS A 115 30.87 9.67 6.22
CA LYS A 115 30.76 8.38 6.90
C LYS A 115 29.30 7.98 7.01
N ILE A 116 29.00 6.75 6.61
CA ILE A 116 27.69 6.13 6.80
C ILE A 116 27.52 5.82 8.29
N TYR A 117 26.33 6.06 8.83
CA TYR A 117 26.01 5.69 10.21
C TYR A 117 26.07 4.17 10.38
N SER A 118 26.62 3.72 11.51
CA SER A 118 26.63 2.30 11.84
C SER A 118 25.19 1.82 12.03
N LEU A 119 24.80 0.83 11.23
CA LEU A 119 23.51 0.15 11.36
C LEU A 119 23.63 -1.02 12.34
N SER A 120 22.56 -1.26 13.11
CA SER A 120 22.41 -2.48 13.90
C SER A 120 22.26 -3.70 12.98
N PRO A 121 22.49 -4.93 13.48
CA PRO A 121 22.34 -6.14 12.67
C PRO A 121 20.95 -6.31 12.05
N LYS A 122 19.88 -5.89 12.77
CA LYS A 122 18.51 -5.96 12.26
C LYS A 122 18.26 -4.98 11.13
N GLU A 123 18.72 -3.74 11.29
CA GLU A 123 18.59 -2.69 10.26
C GLU A 123 19.38 -3.05 9.00
N ARG A 124 20.55 -3.67 9.15
CA ARG A 124 21.32 -4.17 8.01
C ARG A 124 20.56 -5.22 7.20
N ILE A 125 19.93 -6.18 7.87
CA ILE A 125 19.17 -7.24 7.17
C ILE A 125 18.02 -6.62 6.36
N GLU A 126 17.31 -5.66 6.94
CA GLU A 126 16.22 -4.98 6.22
C GLU A 126 16.75 -4.09 5.09
N GLN A 127 17.90 -3.43 5.28
CA GLN A 127 18.58 -2.70 4.21
C GLN A 127 18.98 -3.62 3.06
N ASP A 128 19.61 -4.75 3.35
CA ASP A 128 20.06 -5.72 2.33
C ASP A 128 18.86 -6.24 1.53
N LYS A 129 17.76 -6.56 2.21
CA LYS A 129 16.49 -6.95 1.57
C LYS A 129 15.94 -5.84 0.68
N PHE A 130 15.92 -4.59 1.16
CA PHE A 130 15.47 -3.44 0.36
C PHE A 130 16.35 -3.26 -0.88
N LEU A 131 17.67 -3.38 -0.75
CA LEU A 131 18.59 -3.26 -1.87
C LEU A 131 18.34 -4.35 -2.90
N ASP A 132 18.23 -5.62 -2.48
CA ASP A 132 17.98 -6.75 -3.38
C ASP A 132 16.68 -6.58 -4.20
N GLU A 133 15.60 -6.14 -3.54
CA GLU A 133 14.31 -5.90 -4.20
C GLU A 133 14.38 -4.78 -5.24
N ASN A 134 15.05 -3.67 -4.91
CA ASN A 134 15.11 -2.49 -5.79
C ASN A 134 16.15 -2.63 -6.91
N LEU A 135 17.27 -3.31 -6.66
CA LEU A 135 18.24 -3.69 -7.70
C LEU A 135 17.58 -4.62 -8.72
N ARG A 136 16.76 -5.58 -8.26
CA ARG A 136 16.01 -6.48 -9.15
C ARG A 136 14.99 -5.72 -10.01
N LYS A 137 14.35 -4.69 -9.47
CA LYS A 137 13.43 -3.79 -10.18
C LYS A 137 14.17 -2.83 -11.13
N GLY A 138 15.47 -2.63 -10.90
CA GLY A 138 16.31 -1.68 -11.62
C GLY A 138 16.10 -0.23 -11.19
N TYR A 139 15.67 -0.02 -9.94
CA TYR A 139 15.48 1.32 -9.36
C TYR A 139 16.76 1.93 -8.79
N ILE A 140 17.72 1.07 -8.47
CA ILE A 140 19.07 1.37 -8.01
C ILE A 140 20.00 0.58 -8.92
#